data_AF-A0A151M0I6-F1
#
_entry.id   AF-A0A151M0I6-F1
#
_cell.length_a   1.000
_cell.length_b   1.000
_cell.length_c   1.000
_cell.angle_alpha   90.00
_cell.angle_beta   90.00
_cell.angle_gamma   90.00
#
_symmetry.space_group_name_H-M   'P 1'
#
loop_
_entity.id
_entity.type
_entity.pdbx_description
1 polymer ?
#
loop_
_entity_poly.entity_id
_entity_poly.type
_entity_poly.pdbx_seq_one_letter_code
_entity_poly.pdbx_strand_id
1 'polypeptide(L)'
;MVFDVGGVGFEDMEELEVEELIELHAEELTDEDLAELMTNSEDEDNENEEMEGPNFNLGTLAELFRYSKQLTDKMFEYDPSMEQSLKVKREIEAAMMPYRKIYKDLQKKAEQLPITMFLCKPSLSTPSPSSLSPLATTSAD
;
A
#
# COMPACT_ATOMS: atom_id res chain seq x y z
N MET A 1 50.76 0.88 -7.49
CA MET A 1 49.46 0.53 -8.07
C MET A 1 48.66 1.81 -8.03
N VAL A 2 48.25 2.33 -9.19
CA VAL A 2 47.39 3.52 -9.27
C VAL A 2 45.96 2.98 -9.15
N PHE A 3 45.22 3.36 -8.11
CA PHE A 3 43.81 3.02 -7.98
C PHE A 3 43.06 3.93 -8.94
N ASP A 4 42.61 3.36 -10.05
CA ASP A 4 41.68 4.05 -10.95
C ASP A 4 40.32 4.08 -10.24
N VAL A 5 39.99 5.24 -9.69
CA VAL A 5 38.73 5.47 -8.95
C VAL A 5 37.56 5.70 -9.93
N GLY A 6 37.84 6.04 -11.19
CA GLY A 6 36.87 6.41 -12.20
C GLY A 6 36.49 5.29 -13.18
N GLY A 7 35.21 5.25 -13.56
CA GLY A 7 34.74 4.55 -14.75
C GLY A 7 34.66 5.48 -15.96
N VAL A 8 34.14 5.00 -17.09
CA VAL A 8 34.00 5.81 -18.32
C VAL A 8 33.15 7.06 -18.03
N GLY A 9 33.73 8.25 -18.22
CA GLY A 9 33.13 9.55 -17.88
C GLY A 9 33.69 10.23 -16.61
N PHE A 10 34.62 9.60 -15.90
CA PHE A 10 35.28 10.12 -14.70
C PHE A 10 36.81 10.04 -14.82
N GLU A 11 37.33 10.03 -16.05
CA GLU A 11 38.76 9.91 -16.33
C GLU A 11 39.63 11.02 -15.70
N ASP A 12 39.01 12.17 -15.41
CA ASP A 12 39.68 13.33 -14.80
C ASP A 12 39.52 13.38 -13.27
N MET A 13 38.79 12.44 -12.65
CA MET A 13 38.48 12.47 -11.22
C MET A 13 39.64 11.89 -10.39
N GLU A 14 40.19 12.69 -9.49
CA GLU A 14 41.31 12.29 -8.63
C GLU A 14 40.82 11.69 -7.30
N GLU A 15 41.59 10.75 -6.73
CA GLU A 15 41.28 10.14 -5.42
C GLU A 15 41.11 11.20 -4.32
N LEU A 16 41.93 12.25 -4.38
CA LEU A 16 41.88 13.38 -3.45
C LEU A 16 40.58 14.19 -3.57
N GLU A 17 40.00 14.30 -4.76
CA GLU A 17 38.73 14.99 -4.99
C GLU A 17 37.57 14.23 -4.33
N VAL A 18 37.62 12.89 -4.36
CA VAL A 18 36.64 12.03 -3.68
C VAL A 18 36.79 12.11 -2.17
N GLU A 19 38.01 12.10 -1.66
CA GLU A 19 38.29 12.28 -0.22
C GLU A 19 37.78 13.64 0.27
N GLU A 20 38.04 14.72 -0.47
CA GLU A 20 37.54 16.06 -0.14
C GLU A 20 36.01 16.12 -0.13
N LEU A 21 35.34 15.48 -1.11
CA LEU A 21 33.87 15.41 -1.17
C LEU A 21 33.25 14.65 0.01
N ILE A 22 33.88 13.56 0.44
CA ILE A 22 33.45 12.77 1.59
C ILE A 22 33.63 13.57 2.87
N GLU A 23 34.77 14.24 3.05
CA GLU A 23 35.02 15.08 4.22
C GLU A 23 34.08 16.28 4.29
N LEU A 24 33.77 16.91 3.14
CA LEU A 24 32.85 18.04 3.07
C LEU A 24 31.42 17.67 3.52
N HIS A 25 31.00 16.42 3.33
CA HIS A 25 29.68 15.90 3.72
C HIS A 25 29.75 14.92 4.90
N ALA A 26 30.84 14.92 5.65
CA ALA A 26 31.00 14.04 6.81
C ALA A 26 30.20 14.51 8.05
N GLU A 27 29.52 15.67 7.95
CA GLU A 27 28.64 16.16 8.99
C GLU A 27 27.46 15.21 9.19
N GLU A 28 27.21 14.86 10.46
CA GLU A 28 26.06 14.03 10.84
C GLU A 28 24.79 14.85 10.67
N LEU A 29 23.80 14.31 9.94
CA LEU A 29 22.51 14.96 9.76
C LEU A 29 21.89 15.27 11.12
N THR A 30 21.41 16.50 11.29
CA THR A 30 20.69 16.89 12.50
C THR A 30 19.22 16.46 12.42
N ASP A 31 18.56 16.45 13.58
CA ASP A 31 17.12 16.16 13.64
C ASP A 31 16.27 17.16 12.81
N GLU A 32 16.76 18.39 12.63
CA GLU A 32 16.11 19.41 11.79
C GLU A 32 16.29 19.09 10.30
N ASP A 33 17.50 18.71 9.86
CA ASP A 33 17.75 18.31 8.47
C ASP A 33 16.92 17.07 8.09
N LEU A 34 16.76 16.14 9.04
CA LEU A 34 15.91 14.97 8.88
C LEU A 34 14.43 15.35 8.77
N ALA A 35 13.97 16.33 9.57
CA ALA A 35 12.62 16.86 9.48
C ALA A 35 12.37 17.56 8.13
N GLU A 36 13.33 18.34 7.62
CA GLU A 36 13.23 18.98 6.31
C GLU A 36 13.14 17.95 5.16
N LEU A 37 13.93 16.88 5.22
CA LEU A 37 13.82 15.74 4.27
C LEU A 37 12.45 15.04 4.35
N MET A 38 11.88 14.92 5.55
CA MET A 38 10.53 14.39 5.73
C MET A 38 9.48 15.34 5.12
N THR A 39 9.61 16.65 5.29
CA THR A 39 8.67 17.61 4.67
C THR A 39 8.75 17.62 3.14
N ASN A 40 9.95 17.49 2.56
CA ASN A 40 10.10 17.39 1.10
C ASN A 40 9.62 16.05 0.52
N SER A 41 9.51 15.00 1.33
CA SER A 41 8.90 13.72 0.91
C SER A 41 7.40 13.67 1.12
N GLU A 42 6.84 14.51 2.00
CA GLU A 42 5.40 14.70 2.14
C GLU A 42 4.79 15.44 0.93
N ASP A 43 5.56 16.26 0.21
CA ASP A 43 5.11 16.95 -1.01
C ASP A 43 5.07 16.06 -2.26
N GLU A 44 5.68 14.87 -2.28
CA GLU A 44 5.49 13.90 -3.37
C GLU A 44 4.26 13.00 -3.17
N ASP A 45 3.64 12.99 -1.98
CA ASP A 45 2.44 12.21 -1.66
C ASP A 45 1.19 13.08 -1.39
N ASN A 46 1.28 14.41 -1.58
CA ASN A 46 0.18 15.35 -1.34
C ASN A 46 -0.31 16.13 -2.57
N GLU A 47 -0.20 15.54 -3.76
CA GLU A 47 -1.22 15.75 -4.80
C GLU A 47 -2.39 14.78 -4.61
N ASN A 48 -2.86 14.60 -3.37
CA ASN A 48 -4.27 14.32 -3.15
C ASN A 48 -5.02 15.65 -3.35
N GLU A 49 -4.99 16.16 -4.59
CA GLU A 49 -6.17 16.85 -5.10
C GLU A 49 -7.30 15.88 -4.86
N GLU A 50 -8.07 16.14 -3.81
CA GLU A 50 -9.30 15.45 -3.49
C GLU A 50 -10.26 15.83 -4.61
N MET A 51 -10.04 15.23 -5.78
CA MET A 51 -10.84 15.41 -6.96
C MET A 51 -12.18 14.83 -6.56
N GLU A 52 -13.16 15.71 -6.30
CA GLU A 52 -14.58 15.39 -6.09
C GLU A 52 -15.23 14.74 -7.33
N GLY A 53 -14.45 14.05 -8.16
CA GLY A 53 -14.92 13.13 -9.18
C GLY A 53 -15.37 11.80 -8.57
N PRO A 54 -16.02 10.95 -9.38
CA PRO A 54 -16.47 9.64 -8.91
C PRO A 54 -15.27 8.79 -8.47
N ASN A 55 -15.10 8.66 -7.15
CA ASN A 55 -14.09 7.80 -6.55
C ASN A 55 -14.37 6.33 -6.91
N PHE A 56 -13.36 5.68 -7.52
CA PHE A 56 -13.43 4.24 -7.76
C PHE A 56 -13.58 3.49 -6.44
N ASN A 57 -14.60 2.64 -6.35
CA ASN A 57 -14.75 1.63 -5.32
C ASN A 57 -14.69 0.22 -5.92
N LEU A 58 -14.70 -0.80 -5.06
CA LEU A 58 -14.64 -2.21 -5.49
C LEU A 58 -15.77 -2.59 -6.45
N GLY A 59 -16.99 -2.07 -6.22
CA GLY A 59 -18.16 -2.32 -7.06
C GLY A 59 -18.00 -1.69 -8.45
N THR A 60 -17.69 -0.39 -8.50
CA THR A 60 -17.54 0.33 -9.78
C THR A 60 -16.40 -0.22 -10.63
N LEU A 61 -15.30 -0.65 -10.01
CA LEU A 61 -14.18 -1.28 -10.73
C LEU A 61 -14.56 -2.69 -11.23
N ALA A 62 -15.29 -3.47 -10.44
CA ALA A 62 -15.80 -4.78 -10.88
C ALA A 62 -16.73 -4.64 -12.09
N GLU A 63 -17.61 -3.64 -12.09
CA GLU A 63 -18.46 -3.32 -13.24
C GLU A 63 -17.64 -2.91 -14.45
N LEU A 64 -16.61 -2.06 -14.27
CA LEU A 64 -15.71 -1.65 -15.34
C LEU A 64 -14.99 -2.85 -15.98
N PHE A 65 -14.49 -3.79 -15.17
CA PHE A 65 -13.89 -5.04 -15.68
C PHE A 65 -14.90 -5.92 -16.42
N ARG A 66 -16.17 -5.93 -15.97
CA ARG A 66 -17.24 -6.66 -16.67
C ARG A 66 -17.55 -6.02 -18.02
N TYR A 67 -17.55 -4.68 -18.11
CA TYR A 67 -17.76 -3.97 -19.38
C TYR A 67 -16.63 -4.22 -20.36
N SER A 68 -15.37 -4.12 -19.92
CA SER A 68 -14.23 -4.36 -20.82
C SER A 68 -14.24 -5.78 -21.38
N LYS A 69 -14.57 -6.79 -20.54
CA LYS A 69 -14.71 -8.17 -21.01
C LYS A 69 -15.79 -8.32 -22.08
N GLN A 70 -16.99 -7.79 -21.82
CA GLN A 70 -18.10 -7.86 -22.79
C GLN A 70 -17.74 -7.17 -24.11
N LEU A 71 -17.05 -6.02 -24.05
CA LEU A 71 -16.58 -5.32 -25.24
C LEU A 71 -15.62 -6.20 -26.05
N THR A 72 -14.62 -6.80 -25.38
CA THR A 72 -13.66 -7.67 -26.07
C THR A 72 -14.33 -8.92 -26.65
N ASP A 73 -15.27 -9.53 -25.93
CA ASP A 73 -16.00 -10.71 -26.42
C ASP A 73 -16.83 -10.35 -27.68
N LYS A 74 -17.46 -9.17 -27.69
CA LYS A 74 -18.21 -8.66 -28.84
C LYS A 74 -17.32 -8.33 -30.03
N MET A 75 -16.11 -7.81 -29.79
CA MET A 75 -15.12 -7.60 -30.85
C MET A 75 -14.73 -8.93 -31.51
N PHE A 76 -14.51 -10.00 -30.74
CA PHE A 76 -14.26 -11.34 -31.30
C PHE A 76 -15.44 -11.92 -32.07
N GLU A 77 -16.68 -11.59 -31.69
CA GLU A 77 -17.89 -12.05 -32.36
C GLU A 77 -18.14 -11.34 -33.70
N TYR A 78 -17.84 -10.04 -33.78
CA TYR A 78 -18.19 -9.19 -34.93
C TYR A 78 -17.05 -8.92 -35.89
N ASP A 79 -15.80 -8.95 -35.43
CA ASP A 79 -14.64 -8.70 -36.28
C ASP A 79 -14.32 -9.93 -37.13
N PRO A 80 -14.39 -9.85 -38.47
CA PRO A 80 -13.98 -10.95 -39.33
C PRO A 80 -12.47 -11.26 -39.24
N SER A 81 -11.66 -10.34 -38.71
CA SER A 81 -10.23 -10.51 -38.47
C SER A 81 -9.94 -10.87 -37.02
N MET A 82 -9.53 -12.13 -36.80
CA MET A 82 -9.06 -12.58 -35.48
C MET A 82 -7.80 -11.83 -35.02
N GLU A 83 -6.93 -11.42 -35.95
CA GLU A 83 -5.71 -10.68 -35.63
C GLU A 83 -6.03 -9.28 -35.09
N GLN A 84 -6.96 -8.57 -35.74
CA GLN A 84 -7.36 -7.22 -35.32
C GLN A 84 -8.07 -7.25 -33.96
N SER A 85 -9.07 -8.12 -33.78
CA SER A 85 -9.73 -8.33 -32.49
C SER A 85 -8.77 -8.70 -31.36
N LEU A 86 -7.78 -9.56 -31.62
CA LEU A 86 -6.76 -9.91 -30.63
C LEU A 86 -5.85 -8.71 -30.29
N LYS A 87 -5.47 -7.90 -31.28
CA LYS A 87 -4.70 -6.68 -31.05
C LYS A 87 -5.46 -5.71 -30.14
N VAL A 88 -6.71 -5.42 -30.46
CA VAL A 88 -7.54 -4.49 -29.68
C VAL A 88 -7.77 -5.02 -28.25
N LYS A 89 -8.02 -6.33 -28.09
CA LYS A 89 -8.13 -6.95 -26.76
C LYS A 89 -6.89 -6.70 -25.90
N ARG A 90 -5.69 -6.89 -26.45
CA ARG A 90 -4.43 -6.66 -25.73
C ARG A 90 -4.27 -5.21 -25.33
N GLU A 91 -4.61 -4.27 -26.21
CA GLU A 91 -4.56 -2.84 -25.92
C GLU A 91 -5.54 -2.44 -24.80
N ILE A 92 -6.77 -2.97 -24.83
CA ILE A 92 -7.75 -2.79 -23.75
C ILE A 92 -7.21 -3.38 -22.44
N GLU A 93 -6.71 -4.62 -22.46
CA GLU A 93 -6.17 -5.27 -21.25
C GLU A 93 -5.00 -4.47 -20.65
N ALA A 94 -4.11 -3.94 -21.49
CA ALA A 94 -3.02 -3.08 -21.06
C ALA A 94 -3.53 -1.78 -20.44
N ALA A 95 -4.50 -1.11 -21.08
CA ALA A 95 -5.14 0.09 -20.54
C ALA A 95 -5.89 -0.17 -19.22
N MET A 96 -6.34 -1.41 -18.99
CA MET A 96 -7.03 -1.81 -17.75
C MET A 96 -6.07 -2.11 -16.58
N MET A 97 -4.76 -2.20 -16.80
CA MET A 97 -3.78 -2.56 -15.75
C MET A 97 -3.73 -1.60 -14.56
N PRO A 98 -3.74 -0.26 -14.74
CA PRO A 98 -3.74 0.68 -13.61
C PRO A 98 -4.95 0.47 -12.69
N TYR A 99 -6.13 0.23 -13.27
CA TYR A 99 -7.37 -0.02 -12.52
C TYR A 99 -7.31 -1.33 -11.71
N ARG A 100 -6.59 -2.35 -12.19
CA ARG A 100 -6.36 -3.57 -11.41
C ARG A 100 -5.48 -3.32 -10.19
N LYS A 101 -4.52 -2.40 -10.28
CA LYS A 101 -3.70 -1.97 -9.13
C LYS A 101 -4.59 -1.30 -8.08
N ILE A 102 -5.39 -0.32 -8.49
CA ILE A 102 -6.35 0.38 -7.62
C ILE A 102 -7.30 -0.61 -6.94
N TYR A 103 -7.84 -1.58 -7.69
CA TYR A 103 -8.72 -2.60 -7.14
C TYR A 103 -8.05 -3.43 -6.04
N LYS A 104 -6.80 -3.86 -6.24
CA LYS A 104 -6.03 -4.61 -5.25
C LYS A 104 -5.73 -3.78 -4.01
N ASP A 105 -5.42 -2.50 -4.18
CA ASP A 105 -5.14 -1.60 -3.04
C ASP A 105 -6.41 -1.37 -2.22
N LEU A 106 -7.57 -1.23 -2.87
CA LEU A 106 -8.87 -1.18 -2.20
C LEU A 106 -9.20 -2.49 -1.47
N GLN A 107 -8.89 -3.66 -2.05
CA GLN A 107 -9.07 -4.94 -1.35
C GLN A 107 -8.22 -5.03 -0.09
N LYS A 108 -6.93 -4.70 -0.19
CA LYS A 108 -6.03 -4.68 0.97
C LYS A 108 -6.52 -3.74 2.06
N LYS A 109 -6.96 -2.54 1.70
CA LYS A 109 -7.54 -1.57 2.65
C LYS A 109 -8.80 -2.11 3.32
N ALA A 110 -9.64 -2.84 2.59
CA ALA A 110 -10.85 -3.47 3.15
C ALA A 110 -10.54 -4.66 4.07
N GLU A 111 -9.43 -5.37 3.83
CA GLU A 111 -8.98 -6.51 4.64
C GLU A 111 -8.17 -6.08 5.88
N GLN A 112 -7.67 -4.85 5.92
CA GLN A 112 -6.95 -4.32 7.08
C GLN A 112 -7.88 -4.21 8.28
N LEU A 113 -7.58 -4.99 9.32
CA LEU A 113 -8.28 -4.90 10.59
C LEU A 113 -7.86 -3.62 11.32
N PRO A 114 -8.79 -2.91 11.97
CA PRO A 114 -8.44 -1.76 12.78
C PRO A 114 -7.60 -2.21 13.99
N ILE A 115 -6.60 -1.42 14.37
CA ILE A 115 -5.71 -1.71 15.51
C ILE A 115 -6.47 -1.91 16.83
N THR A 116 -7.67 -1.32 16.92
CA THR A 116 -8.60 -1.49 18.05
C THR A 116 -8.95 -2.94 18.32
N MET A 117 -8.93 -3.82 17.30
CA MET A 117 -9.12 -5.26 17.47
C MET A 117 -8.05 -5.90 18.37
N PHE A 118 -6.83 -5.36 18.41
CA PHE A 118 -5.74 -5.86 19.24
C PHE A 118 -5.69 -5.19 20.62
N LEU A 119 -6.27 -4.00 20.77
CA LEU A 119 -6.23 -3.20 22.00
C LEU A 119 -7.38 -3.52 22.98
N CYS A 120 -8.38 -4.30 22.55
CA CYS A 120 -9.43 -4.77 23.45
C CYS A 120 -8.87 -5.76 24.49
N LYS A 121 -8.59 -5.25 25.69
CA LYS A 121 -8.28 -6.06 26.87
C LYS A 121 -9.43 -7.03 27.14
N PRO A 122 -9.19 -8.34 27.30
CA PRO A 122 -10.24 -9.25 27.74
C PRO A 122 -10.66 -8.81 29.14
N SER A 123 -11.92 -8.40 29.30
CA SER A 123 -12.50 -8.25 30.63
C SER A 123 -12.49 -9.63 31.27
N LEU A 124 -11.60 -9.85 32.23
CA LEU A 124 -11.68 -10.95 33.17
C LEU A 124 -13.03 -10.80 33.89
N SER A 125 -14.07 -11.45 33.37
CA SER A 125 -15.28 -11.70 34.13
C SER A 125 -14.90 -12.65 35.24
N THR A 126 -14.48 -12.09 36.38
CA THR A 126 -14.41 -12.82 37.64
C THR A 126 -15.82 -13.32 37.94
N PRO A 127 -16.06 -14.65 37.99
CA PRO A 127 -17.34 -15.15 38.45
C PRO A 127 -17.51 -14.73 39.91
N SER A 128 -18.54 -13.92 40.15
CA SER A 128 -18.97 -13.45 41.47
C SER A 128 -19.17 -14.64 42.42
N PRO A 129 -18.52 -14.69 43.60
CA PRO A 129 -18.78 -15.71 44.60
C PRO A 129 -19.98 -15.28 45.43
N SER A 130 -21.19 -15.66 45.02
CA SER A 130 -22.37 -15.54 45.89
C SER A 130 -23.44 -16.55 45.54
N SER A 131 -23.37 -17.71 46.19
CA SER A 131 -24.58 -18.35 46.74
C SER A 131 -24.22 -19.16 47.99
N LEU A 132 -23.98 -18.46 49.11
CA LEU A 132 -24.15 -19.06 50.43
C LEU A 132 -25.66 -19.17 50.67
N SER A 133 -26.21 -20.38 50.54
CA SER A 133 -27.56 -20.68 51.00
C SER A 133 -27.51 -21.10 52.46
N PRO A 134 -28.33 -20.54 53.37
CA PRO A 134 -28.55 -21.10 54.69
C PRO A 134 -29.73 -22.07 54.63
N LEU A 135 -29.57 -23.29 55.15
CA LEU A 135 -30.71 -24.15 55.46
C LEU A 135 -30.45 -24.93 56.76
N ALA A 136 -31.06 -24.42 57.84
CA ALA A 136 -31.95 -25.11 58.80
C ALA A 136 -31.77 -26.64 59.02
N THR A 137 -31.84 -27.26 60.21
CA THR A 137 -32.33 -26.92 61.56
C THR A 137 -32.13 -28.17 62.46
N THR A 138 -32.14 -28.00 63.80
CA THR A 138 -32.64 -28.91 64.87
C THR A 138 -31.99 -30.29 65.09
N SER A 139 -31.24 -30.51 66.18
CA SER A 139 -31.63 -30.92 67.56
C SER A 139 -31.64 -32.44 67.78
N ALA A 140 -30.89 -32.86 68.81
CA ALA A 140 -31.02 -34.08 69.61
C ALA A 140 -32.49 -34.25 70.09
N ASP A 141 -33.04 -35.45 70.32
CA ASP A 141 -32.58 -36.62 71.07
C ASP A 141 -33.27 -37.87 70.49
#